data_AF-A0A7V9HJ38-F1
#
_entry.id   AF-A0A7V9HJ38-F1
#
_cell.length_a   1.000
_cell.length_b   1.000
_cell.length_c   1.000
_cell.angle_alpha   90.00
_cell.angle_beta   90.00
_cell.angle_gamma   90.00
#
_symmetry.space_group_name_H-M   'P 1'
#
loop_
_entity.id
_entity.type
_entity.pdbx_description
1 polymer ?
#
loop_
_entity_poly.entity_id
_entity_poly.type
_entity_poly.pdbx_seq_one_letter_code
_entity_poly.pdbx_strand_id
1 'polypeptide(L)'
;VYASQGFDPYALLIDRMDAHGGWIASASDLLRFVGSIDGSPNRPQIINAGTRATMVTPSAATGGGNYAKGWIVNSAGTYWHNGDLPGTASIMIRGVNGWSIAFLTNSRPNTDTGIARVNADLDQLGWDIIRDIPDWPSTDLF
;
A
#
# COMPACT_ATOMS: atom_id res chain seq x y z
N VAL A 1 -8.94 -9.25 22.72
CA VAL A 1 -9.68 -9.51 21.47
C VAL A 1 -9.46 -8.31 20.56
N TYR A 2 -8.77 -8.50 19.43
CA TYR A 2 -8.33 -7.44 18.50
C TYR A 2 -9.45 -6.91 17.57
N ALA A 3 -10.72 -7.11 17.94
CA ALA A 3 -11.86 -6.74 17.11
C ALA A 3 -12.54 -5.50 17.70
N SER A 4 -12.67 -4.45 16.89
CA SER A 4 -13.65 -3.40 17.11
C SER A 4 -15.05 -4.03 16.94
N GLN A 5 -15.97 -3.77 17.88
CA GLN A 5 -17.21 -4.55 17.98
C GLN A 5 -18.09 -4.42 16.72
N GLY A 6 -18.62 -5.53 16.18
CA GLY A 6 -19.62 -5.49 15.11
C GLY A 6 -19.24 -6.22 13.81
N PHE A 7 -18.00 -6.69 13.67
CA PHE A 7 -17.61 -7.60 12.59
C PHE A 7 -16.63 -8.65 13.15
N ASP A 8 -16.88 -9.93 12.88
CA ASP A 8 -15.97 -11.01 13.30
C ASP A 8 -14.83 -11.15 12.28
N PRO A 9 -13.58 -10.78 12.62
CA PRO A 9 -12.46 -10.90 11.70
C PRO A 9 -12.15 -12.36 11.33
N TYR A 10 -12.58 -13.33 12.15
CA TYR A 10 -12.38 -14.75 11.91
C TYR A 10 -13.46 -15.37 11.03
N ALA A 11 -14.53 -14.64 10.72
CA ALA A 11 -15.56 -15.08 9.77
C ALA A 11 -15.18 -14.87 8.31
N LEU A 12 -14.09 -14.13 8.03
CA LEU A 12 -13.60 -13.92 6.67
C LEU A 12 -12.97 -15.20 6.11
N LEU A 13 -13.39 -15.59 4.91
CA LEU A 13 -12.76 -16.66 4.13
C LEU A 13 -11.50 -16.14 3.46
N ILE A 14 -10.45 -15.87 4.25
CA ILE A 14 -9.19 -15.28 3.79
C ILE A 14 -8.55 -16.11 2.66
N ASP A 15 -8.71 -17.42 2.71
CA ASP A 15 -8.29 -18.37 1.67
C ASP A 15 -8.95 -18.14 0.30
N ARG A 16 -10.09 -17.45 0.27
CA ARG A 16 -10.82 -17.06 -0.96
C ARG A 16 -10.56 -15.61 -1.38
N MET A 17 -9.60 -14.93 -0.74
CA MET A 17 -9.27 -13.52 -0.97
C MET A 17 -7.88 -13.31 -1.59
N ASP A 18 -7.24 -14.38 -2.06
CA ASP A 18 -5.92 -14.39 -2.72
C ASP A 18 -5.78 -13.37 -3.85
N ALA A 19 -6.86 -13.12 -4.60
CA ALA A 19 -6.87 -12.18 -5.72
C ALA A 19 -6.90 -10.69 -5.33
N HIS A 20 -7.29 -10.32 -4.11
CA HIS A 20 -7.64 -8.92 -3.81
C HIS A 20 -7.32 -8.37 -2.42
N GLY A 21 -7.00 -9.20 -1.42
CA GLY A 21 -6.73 -8.65 -0.08
C GLY A 21 -6.34 -9.65 1.00
N GLY A 22 -6.42 -10.96 0.74
CA GLY A 22 -6.05 -12.01 1.69
C GLY A 22 -4.54 -12.32 1.74
N TRP A 23 -3.68 -11.38 1.35
CA TRP A 23 -2.24 -11.62 1.31
C TRP A 23 -1.66 -11.68 2.73
N ILE A 24 -0.94 -12.75 3.02
CA ILE A 24 -0.17 -12.90 4.26
C ILE A 24 1.29 -12.57 3.93
N ALA A 25 1.74 -11.39 4.35
CA ALA A 25 3.07 -10.86 4.03
C ALA A 25 3.63 -10.03 5.20
N SER A 26 4.96 -10.03 5.36
CA SER A 26 5.62 -9.03 6.21
C SER A 26 5.71 -7.69 5.50
N ALA A 27 6.01 -6.60 6.24
CA ALA A 27 6.26 -5.29 5.63
C ALA A 27 7.42 -5.37 4.62
N SER A 28 8.46 -6.15 4.94
CA SER A 28 9.60 -6.35 4.05
C SER A 28 9.23 -7.09 2.76
N ASP A 29 8.28 -8.02 2.81
CA ASP A 29 7.83 -8.75 1.60
C ASP A 29 7.01 -7.83 0.69
N LEU A 30 6.16 -6.98 1.27
CA LEU A 30 5.44 -5.95 0.50
C LEU A 30 6.40 -4.96 -0.16
N LEU A 31 7.44 -4.53 0.54
CA LEU A 31 8.44 -3.62 -0.04
C LEU A 31 9.29 -4.29 -1.12
N ARG A 32 9.64 -5.58 -0.97
CA ARG A 32 10.26 -6.38 -2.05
C ARG A 32 9.37 -6.45 -3.28
N PHE A 33 8.08 -6.70 -3.08
CA PHE A 33 7.10 -6.70 -4.17
C PHE A 33 7.05 -5.33 -4.86
N VAL A 34 6.90 -4.24 -4.11
CA VAL A 34 6.90 -2.87 -4.67
C VAL A 34 8.19 -2.60 -5.45
N GLY A 35 9.36 -2.91 -4.88
CA GLY A 35 10.65 -2.76 -5.57
C GLY A 35 10.75 -3.55 -6.87
N SER A 36 10.13 -4.73 -6.94
CA SER A 36 10.14 -5.56 -8.15
C SER A 36 9.27 -5.00 -9.30
N ILE A 37 8.43 -3.99 -9.03
CA ILE A 37 7.52 -3.38 -10.00
C ILE A 37 7.68 -1.86 -10.15
N ASP A 38 8.62 -1.24 -9.42
CA ASP A 38 8.75 0.22 -9.34
C ASP A 38 9.49 0.88 -10.50
N GLY A 39 10.13 0.06 -11.35
CA GLY A 39 10.93 0.50 -12.48
C GLY A 39 12.31 1.00 -12.15
N SER A 40 12.80 0.78 -10.92
CA SER A 40 14.16 1.10 -10.52
C SER A 40 15.17 0.34 -11.40
N PRO A 41 16.22 1.02 -11.92
CA PRO A 41 17.27 0.35 -12.69
C PRO A 41 18.20 -0.48 -11.81
N ASN A 42 18.15 -0.32 -10.48
CA ASN A 42 19.09 -0.94 -9.55
C ASN A 42 18.70 -2.37 -9.16
N ARG A 43 17.50 -2.83 -9.54
CA ARG A 43 17.01 -4.17 -9.21
C ARG A 43 16.19 -4.80 -10.35
N PRO A 44 16.21 -6.15 -10.49
CA PRO A 44 15.39 -6.84 -11.48
C PRO A 44 13.90 -6.51 -11.36
N GLN A 45 13.25 -6.30 -12.50
CA GLN A 45 11.83 -5.95 -12.57
C GLN A 45 11.03 -7.15 -13.10
N ILE A 46 9.94 -7.51 -12.42
CA ILE A 46 9.06 -8.62 -12.85
C ILE A 46 8.06 -8.20 -13.94
N ILE A 47 7.92 -6.89 -14.16
CA ILE A 47 7.13 -6.32 -15.25
C ILE A 47 7.98 -5.35 -16.08
N ASN A 48 7.70 -5.28 -17.38
CA ASN A 48 8.37 -4.33 -18.27
C ASN A 48 7.83 -2.89 -18.09
N ALA A 49 8.53 -1.91 -18.67
CA ALA A 49 8.17 -0.49 -18.55
C ALA A 49 6.78 -0.16 -19.11
N GLY A 50 6.35 -0.78 -20.20
CA GLY A 50 5.01 -0.56 -20.78
C GLY A 50 3.89 -1.13 -19.90
N THR A 51 4.10 -2.31 -19.32
CA THR A 51 3.18 -2.91 -18.34
C THR A 51 3.07 -2.05 -17.09
N ARG A 52 4.20 -1.54 -16.58
CA ARG A 52 4.19 -0.63 -15.42
C ARG A 52 3.47 0.68 -15.74
N ALA A 53 3.75 1.30 -16.89
CA ALA A 53 3.03 2.50 -17.34
C ALA A 53 1.52 2.25 -17.36
N THR A 54 1.10 1.11 -17.92
CA THR A 54 -0.30 0.69 -17.94
C THR A 54 -0.88 0.46 -16.54
N MET A 55 -0.10 -0.10 -15.61
CA MET A 55 -0.50 -0.38 -14.23
C MET A 55 -0.84 0.89 -13.45
N VAL A 56 -0.06 1.96 -13.64
CA VAL A 56 -0.19 3.23 -12.91
C VAL A 56 -0.99 4.30 -13.65
N THR A 57 -1.51 4.00 -14.85
CA THR A 57 -2.45 4.90 -15.54
C THR A 57 -3.81 4.84 -14.86
N PRO A 58 -4.35 5.98 -14.37
CA PRO A 58 -5.70 6.04 -13.80
C PRO A 58 -6.77 5.51 -14.76
N SER A 59 -7.83 4.97 -14.19
CA SER A 59 -9.01 4.56 -14.95
C SER A 59 -9.66 5.75 -15.64
N ALA A 60 -9.96 5.61 -16.93
CA ALA A 60 -10.75 6.58 -17.68
C ALA A 60 -12.26 6.49 -17.40
N ALA A 61 -12.68 5.56 -16.54
CA ALA A 61 -14.09 5.42 -16.17
C ALA A 61 -14.59 6.67 -15.43
N THR A 62 -15.82 7.08 -15.73
CA THR A 62 -16.49 8.18 -15.03
C THR A 62 -16.51 7.91 -13.53
N GLY A 63 -15.95 8.83 -12.74
CA GLY A 63 -15.83 8.68 -11.28
C GLY A 63 -14.66 7.81 -10.80
N GLY A 64 -13.81 7.30 -11.70
CA GLY A 64 -12.63 6.49 -11.34
C GLY A 64 -11.53 7.28 -10.61
N GLY A 65 -11.53 8.61 -10.75
CA GLY A 65 -10.61 9.50 -10.06
C GLY A 65 -9.15 9.08 -10.25
N ASN A 66 -8.47 8.88 -9.13
CA ASN A 66 -7.05 8.52 -9.08
C ASN A 66 -6.81 7.00 -9.01
N TYR A 67 -7.85 6.17 -9.15
CA TYR A 67 -7.70 4.73 -9.06
C TYR A 67 -7.25 4.13 -10.40
N ALA A 68 -6.17 3.37 -10.37
CA ALA A 68 -5.56 2.66 -11.49
C ALA A 68 -5.77 1.13 -11.32
N LYS A 69 -4.82 0.30 -11.76
CA LYS A 69 -4.97 -1.17 -11.73
C LYS A 69 -4.53 -1.75 -10.38
N GLY A 70 -5.31 -1.46 -9.34
CA GLY A 70 -4.98 -1.87 -7.96
C GLY A 70 -4.06 -0.89 -7.23
N TRP A 71 -4.02 0.36 -7.67
CA TRP A 71 -3.25 1.43 -7.04
C TRP A 71 -4.05 2.72 -7.08
N ILE A 72 -3.99 3.51 -6.02
CA ILE A 72 -4.31 4.94 -6.10
C ILE A 72 -3.04 5.66 -6.53
N VAL A 73 -3.13 6.60 -7.46
CA VAL A 73 -1.97 7.33 -8.01
C VAL A 73 -2.15 8.83 -7.92
N ASN A 74 -1.07 9.59 -7.96
CA ASN A 74 -1.14 11.06 -8.08
C ASN A 74 -0.25 11.60 -9.20
N SER A 75 -0.43 12.88 -9.51
CA SER A 75 0.32 13.57 -10.57
C SER A 75 1.82 13.72 -10.29
N ALA A 76 2.25 13.58 -9.03
CA ALA A 76 3.67 13.59 -8.68
C ALA A 76 4.37 12.27 -9.07
N GLY A 77 3.62 11.20 -9.34
CA GLY A 77 4.15 9.87 -9.63
C GLY A 77 4.29 8.98 -8.39
N THR A 78 3.65 9.35 -7.28
CA THR A 78 3.44 8.46 -6.12
C THR A 78 2.23 7.59 -6.38
N TYR A 79 2.30 6.33 -5.95
CA TYR A 79 1.16 5.42 -5.95
C TYR A 79 1.15 4.54 -4.70
N TRP A 80 -0.05 4.19 -4.24
CA TRP A 80 -0.24 3.50 -2.96
C TRP A 80 -1.48 2.60 -2.98
N HIS A 81 -1.54 1.70 -2.01
CA HIS A 81 -2.69 0.84 -1.77
C HIS A 81 -2.91 0.70 -0.26
N ASN A 82 -4.14 0.97 0.18
CA ASN A 82 -4.58 0.74 1.56
C ASN A 82 -5.12 -0.68 1.70
N GLY A 83 -4.81 -1.35 2.80
CA GLY A 83 -5.46 -2.60 3.17
C GLY A 83 -6.40 -2.35 4.34
N ASP A 84 -7.62 -2.84 4.20
CA ASP A 84 -8.69 -2.53 5.14
C ASP A 84 -9.58 -3.76 5.35
N LEU A 85 -9.12 -4.66 6.21
CA LEU A 85 -9.90 -5.82 6.65
C LEU A 85 -10.28 -5.65 8.12
N PRO A 86 -11.44 -6.17 8.57
CA PRO A 86 -11.76 -6.28 9.99
C PRO A 86 -10.54 -6.75 10.81
N GLY A 87 -10.13 -5.93 11.78
CA GLY A 87 -8.97 -6.22 12.63
C GLY A 87 -7.60 -5.83 12.07
N THR A 88 -7.48 -5.33 10.84
CA THR A 88 -6.20 -4.96 10.21
C THR A 88 -6.33 -3.68 9.39
N ALA A 89 -5.40 -2.73 9.59
CA ALA A 89 -5.22 -1.59 8.70
C ALA A 89 -3.78 -1.56 8.19
N SER A 90 -3.60 -1.37 6.89
CA SER A 90 -2.29 -1.30 6.26
C SER A 90 -2.23 -0.25 5.17
N ILE A 91 -1.02 0.18 4.84
CA ILE A 91 -0.75 1.00 3.67
C ILE A 91 0.61 0.61 3.10
N MET A 92 0.72 0.54 1.78
CA MET A 92 1.99 0.50 1.07
C MET A 92 2.05 1.63 0.07
N ILE A 93 3.15 2.37 0.06
CA ILE A 93 3.36 3.56 -0.78
C ILE A 93 4.68 3.38 -1.53
N ARG A 94 4.64 3.62 -2.84
CA ARG A 94 5.82 3.91 -3.64
C ARG A 94 5.85 5.40 -3.91
N GLY A 95 6.80 6.10 -3.31
CA GLY A 95 6.93 7.54 -3.43
C GLY A 95 7.65 8.03 -4.68
N VAL A 96 7.62 9.33 -4.90
CA VAL A 96 8.52 9.97 -5.88
C VAL A 96 9.97 9.78 -5.47
N ASN A 97 10.89 9.75 -6.43
CA ASN A 97 12.33 9.62 -6.21
C ASN A 97 12.79 8.28 -5.56
N GLY A 98 11.98 7.23 -5.63
CA GLY A 98 12.46 5.85 -5.44
C GLY A 98 12.41 5.30 -4.02
N TRP A 99 11.88 6.05 -3.04
CA TRP A 99 11.59 5.49 -1.72
C TRP A 99 10.27 4.72 -1.73
N SER A 100 10.11 3.78 -0.79
CA SER A 100 8.86 3.06 -0.55
C SER A 100 8.68 2.80 0.94
N ILE A 101 7.44 2.74 1.41
CA ILE A 101 7.10 2.44 2.81
C ILE A 101 5.91 1.49 2.89
N ALA A 102 5.89 0.65 3.92
CA ALA A 102 4.78 -0.24 4.21
C ALA A 102 4.52 -0.25 5.72
N PHE A 103 3.26 -0.04 6.10
CA PHE A 103 2.79 -0.19 7.48
C PHE A 103 1.71 -1.27 7.54
N LEU A 104 1.80 -2.10 8.57
CA LEU A 104 0.85 -3.17 8.88
C LEU A 104 0.47 -3.03 10.35
N THR A 105 -0.82 -2.89 10.63
CA THR A 105 -1.33 -2.84 12.02
C THR A 105 -2.38 -3.91 12.22
N ASN A 106 -2.42 -4.50 13.42
CA ASN A 106 -3.36 -5.56 13.81
C ASN A 106 -4.57 -5.02 14.59
N SER A 107 -4.97 -3.79 14.27
CA SER A 107 -6.19 -3.18 14.79
C SER A 107 -6.77 -2.21 13.79
N ARG A 108 -8.10 -2.19 13.67
CA ARG A 108 -8.83 -1.26 12.81
C ARG A 108 -10.15 -0.87 13.49
N PRO A 109 -10.52 0.43 13.52
CA PRO A 109 -11.83 0.86 13.99
C PRO A 109 -12.99 0.25 13.17
N ASN A 110 -14.19 0.23 13.76
CA ASN A 110 -15.42 -0.31 13.14
C ASN A 110 -16.35 0.78 12.57
N THR A 111 -16.10 2.05 12.89
CA THR A 111 -16.87 3.19 12.37
C THR A 111 -16.19 3.76 11.15
N ASP A 112 -16.96 4.20 10.15
CA ASP A 112 -16.43 4.85 8.94
C ASP A 112 -15.47 6.01 9.26
N THR A 113 -15.82 6.84 10.24
CA THR A 113 -14.96 7.95 10.69
C THR A 113 -13.63 7.47 11.28
N GLY A 114 -13.66 6.42 12.09
CA GLY A 114 -12.45 5.82 12.66
C GLY A 114 -11.56 5.17 11.60
N ILE A 115 -12.16 4.52 10.61
CA ILE A 115 -11.46 3.90 9.47
C ILE A 115 -10.78 4.99 8.63
N ALA A 116 -11.51 6.05 8.30
CA ALA A 116 -10.96 7.20 7.58
C ALA A 116 -9.79 7.83 8.37
N ARG A 117 -9.92 7.94 9.69
CA ARG A 117 -8.86 8.47 10.56
C ARG A 117 -7.61 7.61 10.55
N VAL A 118 -7.71 6.29 10.76
CA VAL A 118 -6.51 5.42 10.78
C VAL A 118 -5.81 5.41 9.42
N ASN A 119 -6.56 5.45 8.32
CA ASN A 119 -5.98 5.54 6.98
C ASN A 119 -5.22 6.85 6.76
N ALA A 120 -5.79 7.98 7.22
CA ALA A 120 -5.13 9.28 7.15
C ALA A 120 -3.89 9.35 8.06
N ASP A 121 -3.97 8.82 9.28
CA ASP A 121 -2.87 8.79 10.25
C ASP A 121 -1.70 7.94 9.72
N LEU A 122 -1.97 6.78 9.08
CA LEU A 122 -0.94 5.94 8.46
C LEU A 122 -0.27 6.60 7.24
N ASP A 123 -1.04 7.27 6.39
CA ASP A 123 -0.49 8.03 5.25
C ASP A 123 0.39 9.18 5.75
N GLN A 124 -0.12 10.00 6.67
CA GLN A 124 0.62 11.13 7.25
C GLN A 124 1.91 10.69 7.95
N LEU A 125 1.88 9.58 8.69
CA LEU A 125 3.06 9.01 9.32
C LEU A 125 4.16 8.69 8.29
N GLY A 126 3.80 8.16 7.13
CA GLY A 126 4.75 7.89 6.05
C GLY A 126 5.44 9.17 5.58
N TRP A 127 4.66 10.24 5.35
CA TRP A 127 5.19 11.54 4.96
C TRP A 127 6.06 12.21 6.03
N ASP A 128 5.72 12.04 7.30
CA ASP A 128 6.51 12.57 8.41
C ASP A 128 7.86 11.84 8.50
N ILE A 129 7.87 10.50 8.42
CA ILE A 129 9.12 9.72 8.43
C ILE A 129 10.03 10.11 7.28
N ILE A 130 9.50 10.19 6.04
CA ILE A 130 10.32 10.50 4.86
C ILE A 130 10.92 11.92 4.94
N ARG A 131 10.20 12.87 5.55
CA ARG A 131 10.68 14.25 5.75
C ARG A 131 11.85 14.32 6.75
N ASP A 132 11.86 13.43 7.73
CA ASP A 132 12.81 13.43 8.83
C ASP A 132 14.03 12.52 8.59
N ILE A 133 14.16 11.91 7.41
CA ILE A 133 15.35 11.15 6.99
C ILE A 133 16.30 12.08 6.21
N PRO A 134 17.36 12.65 6.84
CA PRO A 134 18.28 13.55 6.16
C PRO A 134 19.22 12.81 5.20
N ASP A 135 19.60 11.58 5.54
CA ASP A 135 20.56 10.77 4.81
C ASP A 135 20.03 9.34 4.66
N TRP A 136 19.91 8.88 3.42
CA TRP A 136 19.52 7.51 3.13
C TRP A 136 20.75 6.59 3.17
N PRO A 137 20.61 5.37 3.73
CA PRO A 137 21.67 4.38 3.66
C PRO A 137 21.98 4.02 2.20
N SER A 138 23.26 3.85 1.88
CA SER A 138 23.70 3.45 0.53
C SER A 138 23.46 1.97 0.24
N THR A 139 23.14 1.19 1.26
CA THR A 139 22.87 -0.25 1.13
C THR A 139 21.40 -0.47 0.80
N ASP A 140 21.15 -1.10 -0.35
CA ASP A 140 19.83 -1.63 -0.66
C ASP A 140 19.59 -2.92 0.14
N LEU A 141 18.51 -2.98 0.91
CA LEU A 141 18.19 -4.14 1.73
C LEU A 141 17.47 -5.24 0.94
N PHE A 142 17.03 -4.95 -0.30
CA PHE A 142 16.39 -5.92 -1.19
C PHE A 142 16.27 -5.48 -2.66
#